data_AF-N1W4G0-F1
#
_entry.id   AF-N1W4G0-F1
#
_cell.length_a   1.000
_cell.length_b   1.000
_cell.length_c   1.000
_cell.angle_alpha   90.00
_cell.angle_beta   90.00
_cell.angle_gamma   90.00
#
_symmetry.space_group_name_H-M   'P 1'
#
loop_
_entity.id
_entity.type
_entity.pdbx_description
1 polymer ?
#
loop_
_entity_poly.entity_id
_entity_poly.type
_entity_poly.pdbx_seq_one_letter_code
_entity_poly.pdbx_strand_id
1 'polypeptide(L)'
;MPVNKKKTITFLFILILLSLLLVGLVYFLFLKKTKSDPTQSSFDSHSEVYWQRLQNRPEVLLGPGYPSDLRDFLETLRGKESYLWKGDREKTYTYLLETYPDERGHVLYAVYVAFMNWKEKTLEVEQTEGLTSYEKLTAVNRLSEEIFPLVIRSILFPKHPTTPPVLLLSFLEDYVQKNPYSYSRERKRIFLRKKEELYQTEKWEIQAWESPMFFRQVVELIYAREMLEMSEEEKTSYRSAKQEELKVDFWN
;
A
#
# COMPACT_ATOMS: atom_id res chain seq x y z
N MET A 1 -15.18 18.39 66.41
CA MET A 1 -14.14 19.10 65.62
C MET A 1 -14.81 19.79 64.43
N PRO A 2 -14.64 21.11 64.23
CA PRO A 2 -15.26 21.81 63.11
C PRO A 2 -14.57 21.39 61.81
N VAL A 3 -15.29 20.68 60.95
CA VAL A 3 -14.81 20.31 59.62
C VAL A 3 -14.68 21.60 58.81
N ASN A 4 -13.44 21.98 58.51
CA ASN A 4 -13.12 23.21 57.81
C ASN A 4 -13.59 23.08 56.35
N LYS A 5 -14.84 23.49 56.08
CA LYS A 5 -15.57 23.24 54.81
C LYS A 5 -14.75 23.59 53.57
N LYS A 6 -13.90 24.62 53.62
CA LYS A 6 -12.98 24.97 52.52
C LYS A 6 -12.00 23.85 52.18
N LYS A 7 -11.39 23.20 53.18
CA LYS A 7 -10.45 22.08 53.00
C LYS A 7 -11.15 20.84 52.44
N THR A 8 -12.37 20.57 52.88
CA THR A 8 -13.16 19.43 52.39
C THR A 8 -13.55 19.60 50.92
N ILE A 9 -13.93 20.82 50.53
CA ILE A 9 -14.25 21.17 49.13
C ILE A 9 -13.00 21.08 48.25
N THR A 10 -11.84 21.55 48.71
CA THR A 10 -10.59 21.44 47.93
C THR A 10 -10.18 19.97 47.77
N PHE A 11 -10.31 19.16 48.82
CA PHE A 11 -10.01 17.74 48.75
C PHE A 11 -10.92 17.00 47.76
N LEU A 12 -12.23 17.27 47.80
CA LEU A 12 -13.20 16.72 46.85
C LEU A 12 -12.89 17.13 45.40
N PHE A 13 -12.51 18.39 45.19
CA PHE A 13 -12.14 18.90 43.87
C PHE A 13 -10.90 18.20 43.31
N ILE A 14 -9.86 18.00 44.13
CA ILE A 14 -8.66 17.25 43.74
C ILE A 14 -9.01 15.81 43.37
N LEU A 15 -9.91 15.18 44.13
CA LEU A 15 -10.30 13.78 43.92
C LEU A 15 -11.10 13.60 42.61
N ILE A 16 -11.97 14.56 42.28
CA ILE A 16 -12.70 14.62 41.00
C ILE A 16 -11.73 14.86 39.84
N LEU A 17 -10.73 15.74 40.02
CA LEU A 17 -9.73 16.00 38.99
C LEU A 17 -8.90 14.74 38.70
N LEU A 18 -8.51 14.02 39.76
CA LEU A 18 -7.75 12.77 39.63
C LEU A 18 -8.56 11.67 38.95
N SER A 19 -9.86 11.57 39.24
CA SER A 19 -10.73 10.56 38.60
C SER A 19 -10.92 10.85 37.11
N LEU A 20 -11.09 12.12 36.73
CA LEU A 20 -11.14 12.53 35.32
C LEU A 20 -9.83 12.23 34.58
N LEU A 21 -8.69 12.45 35.24
CA LEU A 21 -7.37 12.18 34.67
C LEU A 21 -7.16 10.67 34.46
N LEU A 22 -7.56 9.84 35.43
CA LEU A 22 -7.53 8.37 35.31
C LEU A 22 -8.44 7.86 34.20
N VAL A 23 -9.68 8.36 34.10
CA VAL A 23 -10.62 7.99 33.03
C VAL A 23 -10.09 8.41 31.67
N GLY A 24 -9.50 9.60 31.54
CA GLY A 24 -8.86 10.06 30.31
C GLY A 24 -7.67 9.19 29.91
N LEU A 25 -6.87 8.73 30.88
CA LEU A 25 -5.71 7.87 30.63
C LEU A 25 -6.14 6.47 30.18
N VAL A 26 -7.18 5.90 30.81
CA VAL A 26 -7.80 4.63 30.38
C VAL A 26 -8.39 4.78 28.97
N TYR A 27 -9.15 5.85 28.71
CA TYR A 27 -9.72 6.12 27.39
C TYR A 27 -8.64 6.25 26.31
N PHE A 28 -7.55 6.97 26.59
CA PHE A 28 -6.43 7.12 25.67
C PHE A 28 -5.70 5.80 25.40
N LEU A 29 -5.50 4.97 26.43
CA LEU A 29 -4.91 3.63 26.28
C LEU A 29 -5.80 2.70 25.44
N PHE A 30 -7.12 2.76 25.63
CA PHE A 30 -8.06 1.99 24.81
C PHE A 30 -8.15 2.50 23.37
N LEU A 31 -8.10 3.82 23.13
CA LEU A 31 -8.06 4.41 21.78
C LEU A 31 -6.77 4.07 21.02
N LYS A 32 -5.64 3.98 21.73
CA LYS A 32 -4.39 3.51 21.15
C LYS A 32 -4.47 2.03 20.76
N LYS A 33 -5.30 1.24 21.45
CA LYS A 33 -5.53 -0.18 21.16
C LYS A 33 -6.52 -0.40 20.00
N THR A 34 -7.41 0.56 19.72
CA THR A 34 -8.37 0.47 18.60
C THR A 34 -7.83 0.93 17.26
N LYS A 35 -6.70 1.66 17.21
CA LYS A 35 -5.89 1.69 16.00
C LYS A 35 -5.20 0.34 15.89
N SER A 36 -5.74 -0.54 15.04
CA SER A 36 -5.04 -1.75 14.64
C SER A 36 -3.67 -1.35 14.12
N ASP A 37 -2.63 -1.68 14.88
CA ASP A 37 -1.27 -1.42 14.43
C ASP A 37 -1.05 -2.26 13.16
N PRO A 38 -0.71 -1.66 12.01
CA PRO A 38 -0.41 -2.40 10.79
C PRO A 38 0.73 -3.40 11.01
N THR A 39 1.53 -3.23 12.06
CA THR A 39 2.51 -4.23 12.47
C THR A 39 1.91 -5.38 13.27
N GLN A 40 0.82 -5.21 14.03
CA GLN A 40 0.21 -6.27 14.87
C GLN A 40 -0.69 -7.24 14.07
N SER A 41 -0.18 -8.44 13.75
CA SER A 41 -0.91 -9.67 13.40
C SER A 41 -0.09 -10.89 13.90
N SER A 42 -0.73 -11.83 14.58
CA SER A 42 -0.24 -13.16 15.00
C SER A 42 1.27 -13.33 15.25
N PHE A 43 1.82 -12.59 16.22
CA PHE A 43 3.25 -12.57 16.53
C PHE A 43 3.75 -13.90 17.13
N ASP A 44 4.63 -14.58 16.40
CA ASP A 44 5.58 -15.52 16.99
C ASP A 44 6.76 -14.72 17.56
N SER A 45 7.04 -14.87 18.85
CA SER A 45 8.14 -14.18 19.54
C SER A 45 9.52 -14.43 18.92
N HIS A 46 9.71 -15.57 18.23
CA HIS A 46 10.97 -15.90 17.58
C HIS A 46 11.23 -15.06 16.34
N SER A 47 10.21 -14.76 15.53
CA SER A 47 10.39 -13.99 14.29
C SER A 47 10.70 -12.52 14.55
N GLU A 48 10.22 -11.96 15.66
CA GLU A 48 10.40 -10.54 16.00
C GLU A 48 11.87 -10.16 16.22
N VAL A 49 12.64 -11.02 16.90
CA VAL A 49 14.06 -10.78 17.14
C VAL A 49 14.84 -10.69 15.83
N TYR A 50 14.56 -11.62 14.90
CA TYR A 50 15.21 -11.63 13.60
C TYR A 50 14.71 -10.51 12.69
N TRP A 51 13.42 -10.13 12.79
CA TRP A 51 12.87 -8.99 12.07
C TRP A 51 13.56 -7.68 12.49
N GLN A 52 13.68 -7.42 13.79
CA GLN A 52 14.38 -6.24 14.30
C GLN A 52 15.87 -6.22 13.90
N ARG A 53 16.54 -7.38 13.93
CA ARG A 53 17.93 -7.49 13.44
C ARG A 53 18.02 -7.18 11.94
N LEU A 54 17.08 -7.70 11.15
CA LEU A 54 17.04 -7.50 9.71
C LEU A 54 16.79 -6.04 9.33
N GLN A 55 15.99 -5.30 10.10
CA GLN A 55 15.79 -3.86 9.89
C GLN A 55 17.11 -3.07 9.95
N ASN A 56 18.08 -3.55 10.74
CA ASN A 56 19.39 -2.90 10.88
C ASN A 56 20.40 -3.33 9.79
N ARG A 57 20.21 -4.50 9.17
CA ARG A 57 21.09 -5.06 8.14
C ARG A 57 20.30 -5.75 7.01
N PRO A 58 19.46 -5.01 6.26
CA PRO A 58 18.60 -5.58 5.23
C PRO A 58 19.38 -6.16 4.03
N GLU A 59 20.62 -5.71 3.81
CA GLU A 59 21.52 -6.17 2.75
C GLU A 59 21.86 -7.65 2.81
N VAL A 60 21.70 -8.29 3.98
CA VAL A 60 21.93 -9.73 4.16
C VAL A 60 21.04 -10.57 3.23
N LEU A 61 19.84 -10.09 2.89
CA LEU A 61 18.93 -10.77 1.95
C LEU A 61 19.45 -10.86 0.52
N LEU A 62 20.42 -10.01 0.15
CA LEU A 62 21.08 -10.02 -1.16
C LEU A 62 22.37 -10.87 -1.14
N GLY A 63 22.74 -11.39 0.02
CA GLY A 63 23.94 -12.18 0.22
C GLY A 63 23.84 -13.60 -0.37
N PRO A 64 24.99 -14.29 -0.52
CA PRO A 64 25.01 -15.65 -1.03
C PRO A 64 24.23 -16.60 -0.12
N GLY A 65 23.42 -17.48 -0.72
CA GLY A 65 22.64 -18.48 -0.01
C GLY A 65 21.24 -18.04 0.41
N TYR A 66 20.80 -16.84 0.05
CA TYR A 66 19.39 -16.45 0.03
C TYR A 66 18.78 -16.66 -1.36
N PRO A 67 17.44 -16.79 -1.47
CA PRO A 67 16.76 -16.87 -2.77
C PRO A 67 17.04 -15.64 -3.64
N SER A 68 17.33 -15.84 -4.92
CA SER A 68 17.59 -14.75 -5.87
C SER A 68 16.35 -13.91 -6.17
N ASP A 69 15.17 -14.55 -6.25
CA ASP A 69 13.86 -13.88 -6.28
C ASP A 69 13.15 -14.14 -4.97
N LEU A 70 13.32 -13.23 -4.02
CA LEU A 70 12.76 -13.36 -2.69
C LEU A 70 11.22 -13.33 -2.72
N ARG A 71 10.61 -12.56 -3.63
CA ARG A 71 9.16 -12.44 -3.70
C ARG A 71 8.53 -13.74 -4.20
N ASP A 72 9.05 -14.28 -5.30
CA ASP A 72 8.55 -15.55 -5.87
C ASP A 72 8.73 -16.72 -4.89
N PHE A 73 9.87 -16.74 -4.18
CA PHE A 73 10.11 -17.70 -3.11
C PHE A 73 9.04 -17.64 -2.01
N LEU A 74 8.69 -16.44 -1.53
CA LEU A 74 7.68 -16.26 -0.48
C LEU A 74 6.27 -16.64 -0.93
N GLU A 75 5.90 -16.35 -2.19
CA GLU A 75 4.62 -16.80 -2.77
C GLU A 75 4.57 -18.33 -2.90
N THR A 76 5.67 -18.95 -3.33
CA THR A 76 5.79 -20.42 -3.38
C THR A 76 5.65 -21.01 -1.99
N LEU A 77 6.31 -20.43 -0.98
CA LEU A 77 6.23 -20.90 0.41
C LEU A 77 4.80 -20.78 0.96
N ARG A 78 4.12 -19.66 0.70
CA ARG A 78 2.70 -19.46 1.02
C ARG A 78 1.81 -20.51 0.37
N GLY A 79 2.07 -20.84 -0.90
CA GLY A 79 1.36 -21.90 -1.61
C GLY A 79 1.53 -23.27 -0.94
N LYS A 80 2.77 -23.61 -0.56
CA LYS A 80 3.06 -24.85 0.18
C LYS A 80 2.34 -24.87 1.52
N GLU A 81 2.41 -23.78 2.30
CA GLU A 81 1.72 -23.67 3.58
C GLU A 81 0.21 -23.90 3.40
N SER A 82 -0.41 -23.16 2.48
CA SER A 82 -1.86 -23.18 2.28
C SER A 82 -2.37 -24.54 1.81
N TYR A 83 -1.69 -25.15 0.83
CA TYR A 83 -2.24 -26.32 0.11
C TYR A 83 -1.59 -27.65 0.49
N LEU A 84 -0.28 -27.68 0.72
CA LEU A 84 0.43 -28.93 1.06
C LEU A 84 0.45 -29.17 2.57
N TRP A 85 0.66 -28.11 3.34
CA TRP A 85 0.78 -28.19 4.80
C TRP A 85 -0.49 -27.77 5.52
N LYS A 86 -1.57 -27.43 4.80
CA LYS A 86 -2.90 -27.15 5.35
C LYS A 86 -2.92 -26.02 6.40
N GLY A 87 -2.10 -24.99 6.19
CA GLY A 87 -1.97 -23.85 7.10
C GLY A 87 -1.03 -24.08 8.30
N ASP A 88 -0.25 -25.15 8.30
CA ASP A 88 0.66 -25.49 9.39
C ASP A 88 1.95 -24.65 9.34
N ARG A 89 1.97 -23.58 10.15
CA ARG A 89 3.10 -22.65 10.26
C ARG A 89 4.37 -23.28 10.83
N GLU A 90 4.25 -24.30 11.70
CA GLU A 90 5.41 -24.99 12.27
C GLU A 90 6.14 -25.80 11.21
N LYS A 91 5.40 -26.42 10.28
CA LYS A 91 6.00 -27.07 9.11
C LYS A 91 6.70 -26.09 8.18
N THR A 92 6.10 -24.91 7.96
CA THR A 92 6.75 -23.84 7.19
C THR A 92 8.09 -23.46 7.80
N TYR A 93 8.11 -23.26 9.12
CA TYR A 93 9.33 -22.91 9.84
C TYR A 93 10.38 -24.03 9.80
N THR A 94 9.97 -25.27 10.06
CA THR A 94 10.86 -26.44 10.03
C THR A 94 11.49 -26.62 8.64
N TYR A 95 10.68 -26.50 7.58
CA TYR A 95 11.16 -26.56 6.20
C TYR A 95 12.22 -25.49 5.89
N LEU A 96 12.03 -24.27 6.39
CA LEU A 96 12.99 -23.19 6.22
C LEU A 96 14.32 -23.47 6.93
N LEU A 97 14.28 -24.02 8.15
CA LEU A 97 15.49 -24.39 8.89
C LEU A 97 16.25 -25.55 8.24
N GLU A 98 15.53 -26.52 7.67
CA GLU A 98 16.13 -27.66 6.95
C GLU A 98 16.75 -27.23 5.61
N THR A 99 16.09 -26.32 4.89
CA THR A 99 16.52 -25.88 3.55
C THR A 99 17.60 -24.80 3.63
N TYR A 100 17.52 -23.90 4.61
CA TYR A 100 18.42 -22.77 4.82
C TYR A 100 19.04 -22.86 6.21
N PRO A 101 20.17 -23.57 6.36
CA PRO A 101 20.80 -23.73 7.66
C PRO A 101 21.30 -22.39 8.21
N ASP A 102 21.63 -22.42 9.50
CA ASP A 102 22.12 -21.28 10.29
C ASP A 102 21.03 -20.22 10.54
N GLU A 103 21.42 -18.96 10.74
CA GLU A 103 20.49 -17.85 10.97
C GLU A 103 19.57 -17.54 9.78
N ARG A 104 19.87 -18.07 8.58
CA ARG A 104 19.15 -17.75 7.34
C ARG A 104 17.71 -18.22 7.35
N GLY A 105 17.45 -19.45 7.80
CA GLY A 105 16.08 -19.98 7.90
C GLY A 105 15.22 -19.11 8.84
N HIS A 106 15.79 -18.64 9.95
CA HIS A 106 15.10 -17.74 10.87
C HIS A 106 14.82 -16.35 10.25
N VAL A 107 15.79 -15.78 9.53
CA VAL A 107 15.61 -14.51 8.82
C VAL A 107 14.53 -14.63 7.74
N LEU A 108 14.57 -15.69 6.93
CA LEU A 108 13.56 -15.95 5.90
C LEU A 108 12.17 -16.14 6.50
N TYR A 109 12.08 -16.81 7.66
CA TYR A 109 10.82 -16.96 8.36
C TYR A 109 10.27 -15.62 8.85
N ALA A 110 11.12 -14.74 9.39
CA ALA A 110 10.71 -13.40 9.80
C ALA A 110 10.19 -12.56 8.62
N VAL A 111 10.87 -12.61 7.47
CA VAL A 111 10.38 -11.96 6.24
C VAL A 111 9.06 -12.56 5.80
N TYR A 112 8.92 -13.88 5.87
CA TYR A 112 7.68 -14.57 5.51
C TYR A 112 6.50 -14.19 6.39
N VAL A 113 6.69 -14.07 7.71
CA VAL A 113 5.65 -13.61 8.63
C VAL A 113 5.21 -12.18 8.28
N ALA A 114 6.16 -11.27 8.05
CA ALA A 114 5.84 -9.91 7.62
C ALA A 114 5.11 -9.88 6.26
N PHE A 115 5.52 -10.75 5.32
CA PHE A 115 4.86 -10.92 4.03
C PHE A 115 3.42 -11.42 4.15
N MET A 116 3.18 -12.39 5.02
CA MET A 116 1.82 -12.90 5.28
C MET A 116 0.93 -11.85 5.94
N ASN A 117 1.46 -11.06 6.87
CA ASN A 117 0.74 -9.90 7.44
C ASN A 117 0.37 -8.87 6.36
N TRP A 118 1.29 -8.55 5.45
CA TRP A 118 0.99 -7.68 4.31
C TRP A 118 -0.08 -8.26 3.39
N LYS A 119 -0.04 -9.57 3.11
CA LYS A 119 -1.06 -10.26 2.29
C LYS A 119 -2.45 -10.21 2.93
N GLU A 120 -2.53 -10.49 4.22
CA GLU A 120 -3.78 -10.44 4.99
C GLU A 120 -4.38 -9.04 4.94
N LYS A 121 -3.57 -8.01 5.24
CA LYS A 121 -4.03 -6.60 5.21
C LYS A 121 -4.36 -6.09 3.82
N THR A 122 -3.65 -6.57 2.80
CA THR A 122 -3.98 -6.27 1.40
C THR A 122 -5.35 -6.83 1.04
N LEU A 123 -5.65 -8.07 1.45
CA LEU A 123 -6.95 -8.69 1.21
C LEU A 123 -8.09 -7.92 1.92
N GLU A 124 -7.86 -7.45 3.15
CA GLU A 124 -8.82 -6.59 3.87
C GLU A 124 -9.11 -5.29 3.12
N VAL A 125 -8.08 -4.63 2.57
CA VAL A 125 -8.23 -3.42 1.76
C VAL A 125 -8.99 -3.71 0.46
N GLU A 126 -8.68 -4.83 -0.20
CA GLU A 126 -9.35 -5.24 -1.44
C GLU A 126 -10.84 -5.53 -1.21
N GLN A 127 -11.19 -6.11 -0.07
CA GLN A 127 -12.57 -6.42 0.34
C GLN A 127 -13.35 -5.21 0.85
N THR A 128 -12.67 -4.09 1.15
CA THR A 128 -13.34 -2.89 1.64
C THR A 128 -14.28 -2.33 0.56
N GLU A 129 -15.57 -2.28 0.87
CA GLU A 129 -16.59 -1.65 0.05
C GLU A 129 -16.49 -0.11 0.18
N GLY A 130 -16.65 0.61 -0.93
CA GLY A 130 -16.64 2.08 -0.96
C GLY A 130 -15.30 2.73 -1.30
N LEU A 131 -14.20 1.96 -1.41
CA LEU A 131 -12.95 2.45 -1.99
C LEU A 131 -12.89 2.20 -3.49
N THR A 132 -12.45 3.19 -4.24
CA THR A 132 -12.14 3.06 -5.67
C THR A 132 -10.87 2.24 -5.91
N SER A 133 -10.68 1.75 -7.14
CA SER A 133 -9.47 1.00 -7.52
C SER A 133 -8.18 1.78 -7.22
N TYR A 134 -8.17 3.10 -7.45
CA TYR A 134 -7.02 3.94 -7.14
C TYR A 134 -6.75 4.07 -5.65
N GLU A 135 -7.80 4.25 -4.84
CA GLU A 135 -7.66 4.34 -3.38
C GLU A 135 -7.17 3.01 -2.79
N LYS A 136 -7.67 1.89 -3.31
CA LYS A 136 -7.18 0.55 -2.93
C LYS A 136 -5.70 0.38 -3.29
N LEU A 137 -5.30 0.70 -4.52
CA LEU A 137 -3.88 0.64 -4.93
C LEU A 137 -2.98 1.53 -4.06
N THR A 138 -3.44 2.74 -3.74
CA THR A 138 -2.69 3.68 -2.89
C THR A 138 -2.58 3.16 -1.46
N ALA A 139 -3.66 2.59 -0.91
CA ALA A 139 -3.67 1.99 0.42
C ALA A 139 -2.74 0.76 0.49
N VAL A 140 -2.75 -0.12 -0.51
CA VAL A 140 -1.84 -1.27 -0.59
C VAL A 140 -0.37 -0.84 -0.67
N ASN A 141 -0.07 0.18 -1.47
CA ASN A 141 1.28 0.74 -1.54
C ASN A 141 1.72 1.32 -0.19
N ARG A 142 0.82 2.03 0.51
CA ARG A 142 1.09 2.56 1.85
C ARG A 142 1.30 1.45 2.88
N LEU A 143 0.51 0.37 2.83
CA LEU A 143 0.73 -0.80 3.69
C LEU A 143 2.11 -1.42 3.46
N SER A 144 2.59 -1.46 2.22
CA SER A 144 3.96 -1.94 1.93
C SER A 144 5.03 -1.03 2.55
N GLU A 145 4.80 0.28 2.61
CA GLU A 145 5.70 1.25 3.25
C GLU A 145 5.69 1.17 4.77
N GLU A 146 4.52 0.91 5.36
CA GLU A 146 4.34 0.81 6.81
C GLU A 146 4.91 -0.51 7.35
N ILE A 147 4.80 -1.61 6.60
CA ILE A 147 5.24 -2.94 7.03
C ILE A 147 6.74 -3.16 6.73
N PHE A 148 7.22 -2.75 5.55
CA PHE A 148 8.58 -3.05 5.10
C PHE A 148 9.48 -1.81 5.13
N PRO A 149 10.64 -1.87 5.82
CA PRO A 149 11.69 -0.88 5.66
C PRO A 149 12.09 -0.71 4.19
N LEU A 150 12.51 0.51 3.81
CA LEU A 150 12.74 0.89 2.42
C LEU A 150 13.57 -0.13 1.61
N VAL A 151 14.67 -0.62 2.18
CA VAL A 151 15.56 -1.57 1.49
C VAL A 151 14.85 -2.91 1.28
N ILE A 152 14.23 -3.48 2.32
CA ILE A 152 13.48 -4.74 2.23
C ILE A 152 12.32 -4.60 1.24
N ARG A 153 11.61 -3.47 1.28
CA ARG A 153 10.55 -3.14 0.32
C ARG A 153 11.07 -3.13 -1.11
N SER A 154 12.23 -2.54 -1.37
CA SER A 154 12.81 -2.50 -2.71
C SER A 154 13.24 -3.88 -3.23
N ILE A 155 13.58 -4.81 -2.34
CA ILE A 155 13.89 -6.20 -2.67
C ILE A 155 12.60 -6.97 -3.01
N LEU A 156 11.55 -6.81 -2.19
CA LEU A 156 10.28 -7.54 -2.36
C LEU A 156 9.38 -6.96 -3.46
N PHE A 157 9.42 -5.64 -3.64
CA PHE A 157 8.59 -4.89 -4.56
C PHE A 157 9.48 -3.95 -5.39
N PRO A 158 10.33 -4.51 -6.27
CA PRO A 158 11.16 -3.70 -7.14
C PRO A 158 10.26 -2.78 -7.98
N LYS A 159 10.70 -1.53 -8.17
CA LYS A 159 10.00 -0.59 -9.03
C LYS A 159 9.96 -1.14 -10.44
N HIS A 160 8.78 -1.42 -10.95
CA HIS A 160 8.60 -1.81 -12.34
C HIS A 160 8.19 -0.56 -13.16
N PRO A 161 8.77 -0.32 -14.35
CA PRO A 161 8.44 0.83 -15.18
C PRO A 161 6.96 0.93 -15.60
N THR A 162 6.19 -0.17 -15.51
CA THR A 162 4.74 -0.18 -15.79
C THR A 162 3.87 0.23 -14.59
N THR A 163 4.43 0.30 -13.38
CA THR A 163 3.67 0.69 -12.18
C THR A 163 3.14 2.13 -12.26
N PRO A 164 3.94 3.14 -12.67
CA PRO A 164 3.45 4.53 -12.78
C PRO A 164 2.32 4.71 -13.81
N PRO A 165 2.37 4.15 -15.03
CA PRO A 165 1.24 4.19 -15.98
C PRO A 165 -0.07 3.61 -15.41
N VAL A 166 0.01 2.48 -14.70
CA VAL A 166 -1.18 1.85 -14.07
C VAL A 166 -1.78 2.75 -13.00
N LEU A 167 -0.95 3.30 -12.11
CA LEU A 167 -1.41 4.24 -11.07
C LEU A 167 -2.02 5.50 -11.67
N LEU A 168 -1.44 5.99 -12.76
CA LEU A 168 -1.90 7.19 -13.46
C LEU A 168 -3.27 6.97 -14.12
N LEU A 169 -3.50 5.81 -14.74
CA LEU A 169 -4.82 5.44 -15.28
C LEU A 169 -5.87 5.33 -14.18
N SER A 170 -5.59 4.55 -13.13
CA SER A 170 -6.55 4.38 -12.03
C SER A 170 -6.88 5.71 -11.36
N PHE A 171 -5.89 6.59 -11.20
CA PHE A 171 -6.11 7.96 -10.70
C PHE A 171 -7.08 8.74 -11.58
N LEU A 172 -6.90 8.69 -12.91
CA LEU A 172 -7.75 9.41 -13.84
C LEU A 172 -9.18 8.85 -13.83
N GLU A 173 -9.34 7.53 -13.76
CA GLU A 173 -10.65 6.87 -13.61
C GLU A 173 -11.38 7.35 -12.36
N ASP A 174 -10.71 7.33 -11.20
CA ASP A 174 -11.25 7.82 -9.93
C ASP A 174 -11.63 9.31 -10.02
N TYR A 175 -10.76 10.12 -10.62
CA TYR A 175 -11.02 11.55 -10.78
C TYR A 175 -12.27 11.81 -11.64
N VAL A 176 -12.43 11.09 -12.76
CA VAL A 176 -13.59 11.23 -13.65
C VAL A 176 -14.88 10.77 -12.97
N GLN A 177 -14.83 9.66 -12.22
CA GLN A 177 -15.98 9.17 -11.44
C GLN A 177 -16.43 10.16 -10.37
N LYS A 178 -15.49 10.78 -9.66
CA LYS A 178 -15.78 11.79 -8.63
C LYS A 178 -16.17 13.15 -9.21
N ASN A 179 -15.75 13.46 -10.43
CA ASN A 179 -15.95 14.76 -11.08
C ASN A 179 -16.56 14.61 -12.49
N PRO A 180 -17.78 14.03 -12.63
CA PRO A 180 -18.35 13.67 -13.93
C PRO A 180 -18.60 14.88 -14.83
N TYR A 181 -18.83 16.07 -14.25
CA TYR A 181 -19.10 17.30 -14.99
C TYR A 181 -17.85 18.10 -15.37
N SER A 182 -16.66 17.68 -14.92
CA SER A 182 -15.41 18.35 -15.29
C SER A 182 -15.19 18.33 -16.81
N TYR A 183 -14.71 19.45 -17.35
CA TYR A 183 -14.41 19.57 -18.78
C TYR A 183 -13.06 18.90 -19.12
N SER A 184 -12.89 18.48 -20.37
CA SER A 184 -11.64 17.86 -20.85
C SER A 184 -10.37 18.67 -20.54
N ARG A 185 -10.43 20.01 -20.64
CA ARG A 185 -9.30 20.89 -20.29
C ARG A 185 -8.84 20.72 -18.84
N GLU A 186 -9.79 20.57 -17.90
CA GLU A 186 -9.47 20.38 -16.49
C GLU A 186 -8.90 18.98 -16.23
N ARG A 187 -9.54 17.95 -16.81
CA ARG A 187 -9.08 16.55 -16.72
C ARG A 187 -7.66 16.40 -17.26
N LYS A 188 -7.38 16.99 -18.42
CA LYS A 188 -6.05 17.04 -19.04
C LYS A 188 -5.01 17.70 -18.13
N ARG A 189 -5.34 18.86 -17.55
CA ARG A 189 -4.43 19.56 -16.61
C ARG A 189 -4.09 18.68 -15.39
N ILE A 190 -5.08 18.05 -14.80
CA ILE A 190 -4.90 17.21 -13.59
C ILE A 190 -4.13 15.94 -13.91
N PHE A 191 -4.43 15.31 -15.05
CA PHE A 191 -3.69 14.18 -15.57
C PHE A 191 -2.20 14.53 -15.76
N LEU A 192 -1.89 15.63 -16.47
CA LEU A 192 -0.50 16.02 -16.75
C LEU A 192 0.28 16.32 -15.47
N ARG A 193 -0.35 17.02 -14.51
CA ARG A 193 0.25 17.25 -13.19
C ARG A 193 0.55 15.93 -12.48
N LYS A 194 -0.39 14.98 -12.48
CA LYS A 194 -0.17 13.68 -11.82
C LYS A 194 0.90 12.85 -12.52
N LYS A 195 0.97 12.94 -13.86
CA LYS A 195 2.03 12.31 -14.65
C LYS A 195 3.41 12.82 -14.24
N GLU A 196 3.57 14.14 -14.14
CA GLU A 196 4.82 14.77 -13.70
C GLU A 196 5.24 14.30 -12.30
N GLU A 197 4.29 14.25 -11.35
CA GLU A 197 4.53 13.75 -9.99
C GLU A 197 4.99 12.28 -9.95
N LEU A 198 4.42 11.42 -10.79
CA LEU A 198 4.69 9.98 -10.81
C LEU A 198 5.95 9.63 -11.60
N TYR A 199 6.26 10.37 -12.67
CA TYR A 199 7.33 10.01 -13.61
C TYR A 199 8.67 10.63 -13.20
N GLN A 200 8.64 11.76 -12.48
CA GLN A 200 9.80 12.42 -11.89
C GLN A 200 11.02 12.45 -12.85
N THR A 201 12.16 11.91 -12.42
CA THR A 201 13.42 11.89 -13.17
C THR A 201 13.49 10.81 -14.25
N GLU A 202 12.59 9.82 -14.23
CA GLU A 202 12.61 8.63 -15.10
C GLU A 202 11.62 8.77 -16.29
N LYS A 203 11.25 10.01 -16.66
CA LYS A 203 10.24 10.34 -17.68
C LYS A 203 10.41 9.49 -18.95
N TRP A 204 11.61 9.43 -19.50
CA TRP A 204 11.90 8.73 -20.76
C TRP A 204 11.78 7.21 -20.66
N GLU A 205 12.25 6.62 -19.56
CA GLU A 205 12.19 5.18 -19.36
C GLU A 205 10.74 4.73 -19.20
N ILE A 206 9.98 5.40 -18.32
CA ILE A 206 8.58 5.07 -18.05
C ILE A 206 7.72 5.27 -19.30
N GLN A 207 7.98 6.33 -20.08
CA GLN A 207 7.26 6.59 -21.33
C GLN A 207 7.40 5.48 -22.37
N ALA A 208 8.55 4.79 -22.42
CA ALA A 208 8.74 3.66 -23.35
C ALA A 208 7.80 2.48 -23.05
N TRP A 209 7.23 2.42 -21.84
CA TRP A 209 6.29 1.39 -21.41
C TRP A 209 4.81 1.80 -21.56
N GLU A 210 4.53 3.02 -22.04
CA GLU A 210 3.16 3.46 -22.35
C GLU A 210 2.65 2.76 -23.62
N SER A 211 1.77 1.77 -23.44
CA SER A 211 1.19 1.05 -24.58
C SER A 211 0.21 1.93 -25.39
N PRO A 212 -0.04 1.63 -26.68
CA PRO A 212 -1.10 2.29 -27.44
C PRO A 212 -2.49 2.22 -26.76
N MET A 213 -2.74 1.15 -26.01
CA MET A 213 -3.98 0.96 -25.25
C MET A 213 -4.08 1.96 -24.09
N PHE A 214 -2.99 2.21 -23.37
CA PHE A 214 -2.92 3.21 -22.31
C PHE A 214 -3.35 4.59 -22.84
N PHE A 215 -2.81 5.01 -23.99
CA PHE A 215 -3.19 6.29 -24.60
C PHE A 215 -4.66 6.35 -24.98
N ARG A 216 -5.20 5.27 -25.53
CA ARG A 216 -6.62 5.18 -25.88
C ARG A 216 -7.50 5.37 -24.64
N GLN A 217 -7.18 4.68 -23.55
CA GLN A 217 -7.92 4.79 -22.29
C GLN A 217 -7.84 6.21 -21.70
N VAL A 218 -6.66 6.84 -21.73
CA VAL A 218 -6.49 8.23 -21.28
C VAL A 218 -7.37 9.18 -22.10
N VAL A 219 -7.38 9.04 -23.43
CA VAL A 219 -8.24 9.85 -24.32
C VAL A 219 -9.71 9.66 -23.97
N GLU A 220 -10.16 8.40 -23.83
CA GLU A 220 -11.54 8.07 -23.48
C GLU A 220 -11.96 8.69 -22.15
N LEU A 221 -11.08 8.71 -21.14
CA LEU A 221 -11.37 9.29 -19.83
C LEU A 221 -11.34 10.83 -19.84
N ILE A 222 -10.35 11.46 -20.49
CA ILE A 222 -10.24 12.92 -20.57
C ILE A 222 -11.45 13.50 -21.31
N TYR A 223 -11.88 12.86 -22.40
CA TYR A 223 -12.96 13.37 -23.25
C TYR A 223 -14.29 12.63 -23.07
N ALA A 224 -14.44 11.87 -21.97
CA ALA A 224 -15.62 11.02 -21.78
C ALA A 224 -16.93 11.82 -21.91
N ARG A 225 -16.96 13.06 -21.40
CA ARG A 225 -18.13 13.93 -21.45
C ARG A 225 -18.49 14.32 -22.87
N GLU A 226 -17.51 14.75 -23.66
CA GLU A 226 -17.69 15.13 -25.06
C GLU A 226 -18.13 13.94 -25.91
N MET A 227 -17.64 12.73 -25.59
CA MET A 227 -17.98 11.51 -26.30
C MET A 227 -19.35 10.92 -25.94
N LEU A 228 -20.02 11.36 -24.86
CA LEU A 228 -21.30 10.78 -24.41
C LEU A 228 -22.40 10.87 -25.48
N GLU A 229 -22.41 11.95 -26.26
CA GLU A 229 -23.47 12.25 -27.23
C GLU A 229 -23.13 11.82 -28.67
N MET A 230 -21.91 11.28 -28.88
CA MET A 230 -21.40 10.90 -30.20
C MET A 230 -21.81 9.47 -30.59
N SER A 231 -21.96 9.22 -31.90
CA SER A 231 -22.08 7.86 -32.44
C SER A 231 -20.75 7.07 -32.31
N GLU A 232 -20.76 5.75 -32.50
CA GLU A 232 -19.52 4.96 -32.43
C GLU A 232 -18.53 5.31 -33.56
N GLU A 233 -19.02 5.66 -34.75
CA GLU A 233 -18.17 6.14 -35.85
C GLU A 233 -17.52 7.49 -35.52
N GLU A 234 -18.31 8.41 -34.92
CA GLU A 234 -17.82 9.70 -34.45
C GLU A 234 -16.79 9.56 -33.33
N LYS A 235 -17.06 8.69 -32.34
CA LYS A 235 -16.11 8.39 -31.25
C LYS A 235 -14.80 7.83 -31.78
N THR A 236 -14.83 7.01 -32.81
CA THR A 236 -13.60 6.40 -33.37
C THR A 236 -12.73 7.46 -34.06
N SER A 237 -13.36 8.33 -34.85
CA SER A 237 -12.70 9.46 -35.51
C SER A 237 -12.17 10.47 -34.49
N TYR A 238 -12.99 10.81 -33.50
CA TYR A 238 -12.65 11.74 -32.43
C TYR A 238 -11.51 11.23 -31.55
N ARG A 239 -11.52 9.95 -31.15
CA ARG A 239 -10.43 9.30 -30.41
C ARG A 239 -9.10 9.42 -31.17
N SER A 240 -9.10 9.11 -32.46
CA SER A 240 -7.88 9.16 -33.29
C SER A 240 -7.31 10.58 -33.38
N ALA A 241 -8.17 11.59 -33.58
CA ALA A 241 -7.75 12.99 -33.62
C ALA A 241 -7.18 13.47 -32.27
N LYS A 242 -7.84 13.11 -31.15
CA LYS A 242 -7.41 13.50 -29.81
C LYS A 242 -6.19 12.76 -29.31
N GLN A 243 -5.98 11.53 -29.76
CA GLN A 243 -4.76 10.78 -29.46
C GLN A 243 -3.53 11.49 -30.05
N GLU A 244 -3.63 12.03 -31.26
CA GLU A 244 -2.54 12.75 -31.89
C GLU A 244 -2.27 14.11 -31.21
N GLU A 245 -3.34 14.84 -30.83
CA GLU A 245 -3.23 16.06 -30.01
C GLU A 245 -2.51 15.78 -28.67
N LEU A 246 -2.94 14.74 -27.95
CA LEU A 246 -2.37 14.38 -26.65
C LEU A 246 -0.91 13.93 -26.75
N LYS A 247 -0.51 13.23 -27.81
CA LYS A 247 0.91 12.90 -28.02
C LYS A 247 1.77 14.17 -28.05
N VAL A 248 1.36 15.19 -28.81
CA VAL A 248 2.13 16.44 -28.92
C VAL A 248 2.33 17.11 -27.56
N ASP A 249 1.31 17.10 -26.70
CA ASP A 249 1.41 17.66 -25.35
C ASP A 249 2.15 16.77 -24.34
N PHE A 250 2.33 15.48 -24.65
CA PHE A 250 3.02 14.50 -23.80
C PHE A 250 4.53 14.45 -24.03
N TRP A 251 4.96 14.72 -25.26
CA TRP A 251 6.36 14.65 -25.70
C TRP A 251 7.09 16.00 -25.67
N ASN A 252 6.36 17.10 -25.43
CA ASN A 252 6.93 18.39 -25.06
C ASN A 252 7.04 18.55 -23.52
#